data_AF-A0A952XAA1-F1
#
_entry.id   AF-A0A952XAA1-F1
#
_cell.length_a   1.000
_cell.length_b   1.000
_cell.length_c   1.000
_cell.angle_alpha   90.00
_cell.angle_beta   90.00
_cell.angle_gamma   90.00
#
_symmetry.space_group_name_H-M   'P 1'
#
loop_
_entity.id
_entity.type
_entity.pdbx_description
1 polymer ?
#
loop_
_entity_poly.entity_id
_entity_poly.type
_entity_poly.pdbx_seq_one_letter_code
_entity_poly.pdbx_strand_id
1 'polypeptide(L)'
;MMVDLVGTCPKDFWEEWIAEGDAAGTPETGTEWGWYTRHHRISLIAPGERFYVVAHGKLRGYAPVVAVRHGVIIRKGGAVAVTIDAPIMGFRGLRQRWWPREAERDFPDWRTP
;
A
#
# COMPACT_ATOMS: atom_id res chain seq x y z
N MET A 1 5.66 18.20 -5.27
CA MET A 1 6.01 17.58 -3.98
C MET A 1 5.73 16.10 -4.10
N MET A 2 6.73 15.28 -3.81
CA MET A 2 6.68 13.81 -3.77
C MET A 2 5.92 13.38 -2.51
N VAL A 3 4.87 12.55 -2.64
CA VAL A 3 3.99 12.18 -1.52
C VAL A 3 3.62 10.71 -1.55
N ASP A 4 3.87 10.02 -0.44
CA ASP A 4 3.35 8.69 -0.18
C ASP A 4 1.82 8.73 -0.02
N LEU A 5 1.13 7.76 -0.64
CA LEU A 5 -0.32 7.62 -0.50
C LEU A 5 -0.70 6.34 0.22
N VAL A 6 -1.88 6.38 0.83
CA VAL A 6 -2.46 5.31 1.63
C VAL A 6 -3.82 4.96 1.04
N GLY A 7 -4.04 3.67 0.75
CA GLY A 7 -5.32 3.09 0.41
C GLY A 7 -5.81 2.15 1.50
N THR A 8 -7.13 2.07 1.71
CA THR A 8 -7.72 1.04 2.56
C THR A 8 -8.28 -0.08 1.68
N CYS A 9 -7.83 -1.31 1.91
CA CYS A 9 -8.40 -2.50 1.28
C CYS A 9 -9.68 -2.91 2.04
N PRO A 10 -10.81 -3.20 1.35
CA PRO A 10 -11.97 -3.80 1.99
C PRO A 10 -11.60 -5.09 2.73
N LYS A 11 -12.21 -5.32 3.91
CA LYS A 11 -11.90 -6.49 4.75
C LYS A 11 -12.07 -7.82 4.01
N ASP A 12 -13.11 -7.91 3.20
CA ASP A 12 -13.46 -9.16 2.50
C ASP A 12 -12.70 -9.31 1.17
N PHE A 13 -11.91 -8.31 0.76
CA PHE A 13 -11.05 -8.34 -0.44
C PHE A 13 -9.55 -8.38 -0.08
N TRP A 14 -9.26 -8.42 1.22
CA TRP A 14 -7.90 -8.35 1.76
C TRP A 14 -7.07 -9.57 1.39
N GLU A 15 -7.69 -10.76 1.35
CA GLU A 15 -7.02 -12.02 1.03
C GLU A 15 -6.56 -12.05 -0.42
N GLU A 16 -7.37 -11.52 -1.34
CA GLU A 16 -7.03 -11.37 -2.75
C GLU A 16 -5.85 -10.42 -2.91
N TRP A 17 -5.80 -9.34 -2.14
CA TRP A 17 -4.63 -8.44 -2.15
C TRP A 17 -3.36 -9.11 -1.59
N ILE A 18 -3.48 -10.01 -0.61
CA ILE A 18 -2.35 -10.86 -0.20
C ILE A 18 -1.94 -11.80 -1.33
N ALA A 19 -2.89 -12.30 -2.11
CA ALA A 19 -2.67 -13.21 -3.23
C ALA A 19 -2.11 -12.51 -4.49
N GLU A 20 -2.26 -11.19 -4.61
CA GLU A 20 -1.58 -10.36 -5.61
C GLU A 20 -0.05 -10.40 -5.38
N GLY A 21 0.62 -11.28 -6.12
CA GLY A 21 2.03 -11.63 -5.94
C GLY A 21 3.01 -10.56 -6.44
N ASP A 22 3.42 -9.67 -5.54
CA ASP A 22 4.84 -9.45 -5.17
C ASP A 22 4.79 -8.97 -3.71
N ALA A 23 4.19 -9.83 -2.86
CA ALA A 23 3.92 -9.57 -1.47
C ALA A 23 5.22 -9.35 -0.67
N ALA A 24 5.09 -8.83 0.54
CA ALA A 24 6.25 -8.58 1.37
C ALA A 24 7.07 -9.88 1.61
N GLY A 25 8.37 -9.80 1.33
CA GLY A 25 9.31 -10.91 1.47
C GLY A 25 9.32 -11.91 0.31
N THR A 26 8.51 -11.73 -0.75
CA THR A 26 8.60 -12.57 -1.94
C THR A 26 9.55 -11.97 -2.98
N PRO A 27 10.27 -12.80 -3.77
CA PRO A 27 11.04 -12.33 -4.91
C PRO A 27 10.16 -11.56 -5.91
N GLU A 28 10.71 -10.54 -6.56
CA GLU A 28 10.04 -9.85 -7.67
C GLU A 28 9.82 -10.84 -8.82
N THR A 29 8.57 -11.01 -9.23
CA THR A 29 8.17 -11.93 -10.31
C THR A 29 8.24 -11.28 -11.69
N GLY A 30 8.36 -9.96 -11.77
CA GLY A 30 8.20 -9.20 -13.02
C GLY A 30 6.77 -8.70 -13.24
N THR A 31 5.82 -9.12 -12.42
CA THR A 31 4.39 -8.81 -12.57
C THR A 31 4.05 -7.43 -12.02
N GLU A 32 3.31 -6.63 -12.79
CA GLU A 32 2.79 -5.34 -12.34
C GLU A 32 1.41 -5.49 -11.68
N TRP A 33 1.23 -4.86 -10.52
CA TRP A 33 -0.03 -4.87 -9.77
C TRP A 33 -0.59 -3.46 -9.65
N GLY A 34 -1.88 -3.33 -9.96
CA GLY A 34 -2.56 -2.04 -10.06
C GLY A 34 -3.53 -1.78 -8.92
N TRP A 35 -3.36 -0.66 -8.21
CA TRP A 35 -4.42 -0.10 -7.38
C TRP A 35 -5.29 0.86 -8.20
N TYR A 36 -6.49 0.40 -8.56
CA TYR A 36 -7.44 1.18 -9.36
C TYR A 36 -8.21 2.18 -8.49
N THR A 37 -8.24 3.43 -8.91
CA THR A 37 -8.95 4.47 -8.16
C THR A 37 -9.33 5.66 -9.03
N ARG A 38 -10.49 6.25 -8.74
CA ARG A 38 -10.93 7.53 -9.31
C ARG A 38 -10.66 8.72 -8.38
N HIS A 39 -9.96 8.48 -7.28
CA HIS A 39 -9.71 9.52 -6.29
C HIS A 39 -8.67 10.52 -6.80
N HIS A 40 -9.00 11.82 -6.76
CA HIS A 40 -8.17 12.90 -7.33
C HIS A 40 -6.72 12.92 -6.80
N ARG A 41 -6.49 12.46 -5.56
CA ARG A 41 -5.14 12.39 -4.96
C ARG A 41 -4.16 11.46 -5.67
N ILE A 42 -4.61 10.62 -6.60
CA ILE A 42 -3.71 9.80 -7.42
C ILE A 42 -2.65 10.65 -8.16
N SER A 43 -2.94 11.92 -8.46
CA SER A 43 -1.99 12.84 -9.10
C SER A 43 -0.83 13.28 -8.19
N LEU A 44 -0.85 12.92 -6.91
CA LEU A 44 0.15 13.34 -5.92
C LEU A 44 1.30 12.33 -5.76
N ILE A 45 1.11 11.08 -6.17
CA ILE A 45 2.12 10.02 -6.07
C ILE A 45 2.86 9.86 -7.40
N ALA A 46 4.14 9.52 -7.32
CA ALA A 46 5.03 9.36 -8.47
C ALA A 46 5.83 8.05 -8.36
N PRO A 47 6.47 7.58 -9.45
CA PRO A 47 7.41 6.48 -9.38
C PRO A 47 8.51 6.72 -8.33
N GLY A 48 8.84 5.69 -7.55
CA GLY A 48 9.77 5.73 -6.42
C GLY A 48 9.12 5.99 -5.05
N GLU A 49 7.91 6.54 -5.01
CA GLU A 49 7.16 6.76 -3.77
C GLU A 49 6.52 5.47 -3.25
N ARG A 50 6.09 5.48 -1.99
CA ARG A 50 5.45 4.32 -1.36
C ARG A 50 3.93 4.41 -1.44
N PHE A 51 3.31 3.32 -1.87
CA PHE A 51 1.87 3.15 -1.73
C PHE A 51 1.57 2.19 -0.57
N TYR A 52 1.00 2.73 0.50
CA TYR A 52 0.68 2.01 1.72
C TYR A 52 -0.72 1.40 1.65
N VAL A 53 -0.86 0.22 2.24
CA VAL A 53 -2.14 -0.48 2.35
C VAL A 53 -2.53 -0.67 3.81
N VAL A 54 -3.78 -0.33 4.08
CA VAL A 54 -4.44 -0.49 5.38
C VAL A 54 -5.54 -1.52 5.26
N ALA A 55 -5.60 -2.45 6.21
CA ALA A 55 -6.70 -3.40 6.33
C ALA A 55 -6.88 -3.86 7.79
N HIS A 56 -8.12 -4.11 8.19
CA HIS A 56 -8.50 -4.48 9.57
C HIS A 56 -7.94 -3.53 10.66
N GLY A 57 -7.94 -2.23 10.39
CA GLY A 57 -7.49 -1.24 11.37
C GLY A 57 -5.96 -1.13 11.53
N LYS A 58 -5.19 -1.85 10.70
CA LYS A 58 -3.73 -1.92 10.79
C LYS A 58 -3.09 -1.42 9.49
N LEU A 59 -1.95 -0.74 9.61
CA LEU A 59 -1.03 -0.60 8.49
C LEU A 59 -0.43 -1.98 8.20
N ARG A 60 -0.47 -2.41 6.94
CA ARG A 60 -0.02 -3.73 6.52
C ARG A 60 1.34 -3.72 5.85
N GLY A 61 1.66 -2.60 5.25
CA GLY A 61 2.89 -2.41 4.54
C GLY A 61 2.74 -1.41 3.41
N TYR A 62 3.75 -1.38 2.56
CA TYR A 62 3.73 -0.62 1.33
C TYR A 62 4.38 -1.43 0.21
N ALA A 63 4.21 -0.98 -1.03
CA ALA A 63 5.13 -1.32 -2.11
C ALA A 63 5.53 -0.05 -2.87
N PRO A 64 6.74 -0.02 -3.45
CA PRO A 64 7.18 1.09 -4.28
C PRO A 64 6.30 1.20 -5.52
N VAL A 65 5.96 2.44 -5.87
CA VAL A 65 5.27 2.76 -7.11
C VAL A 65 6.28 2.77 -8.24
N VAL A 66 5.94 2.10 -9.35
CA VAL A 66 6.76 2.10 -10.57
C VAL A 66 6.14 2.94 -11.69
N ALA A 67 4.82 3.14 -11.66
CA ALA A 67 4.13 4.02 -12.58
C ALA A 67 2.76 4.48 -12.05
N VAL A 68 2.26 5.57 -12.61
CA VAL A 68 0.87 6.01 -12.43
C VAL A 68 0.29 6.29 -13.81
N ARG A 69 -0.73 5.54 -14.22
CA ARG A 69 -1.31 5.62 -15.57
C ARG A 69 -2.81 5.33 -15.51
N HIS A 70 -3.62 6.09 -16.26
CA HIS A 70 -5.05 5.82 -16.46
C HIS A 70 -5.88 5.55 -15.17
N GLY A 71 -5.60 6.25 -14.07
CA GLY A 71 -6.32 6.03 -12.79
C GLY A 71 -5.82 4.82 -11.99
N VAL A 72 -4.62 4.32 -12.29
CA VAL A 72 -4.01 3.16 -11.63
C VAL A 72 -2.66 3.55 -11.04
N ILE A 73 -2.45 3.18 -9.78
CA ILE A 73 -1.13 3.21 -9.13
C ILE A 73 -0.50 1.84 -9.35
N ILE A 74 0.56 1.78 -10.13
CA ILE A 74 1.22 0.54 -10.53
C ILE A 74 2.41 0.30 -9.63
N ARG A 75 2.51 -0.91 -9.09
CA ARG A 75 3.57 -1.39 -8.19
C ARG A 75 4.16 -2.67 -8.77
N LYS A 76 5.42 -2.95 -8.47
CA LYS A 76 6.14 -4.14 -8.92
C LYS A 76 7.25 -4.44 -7.93
N GLY A 77 7.32 -5.67 -7.42
CA GLY A 77 8.34 -6.06 -6.45
C GLY A 77 8.39 -5.19 -5.18
N GLY A 78 9.37 -5.49 -4.32
CA GLY A 78 9.83 -4.59 -3.26
C GLY A 78 8.81 -4.24 -2.18
N ALA A 79 7.71 -5.00 -2.06
CA ALA A 79 6.77 -4.79 -0.97
C ALA A 79 7.43 -5.06 0.39
N VAL A 80 7.07 -4.25 1.38
CA VAL A 80 7.62 -4.36 2.74
C VAL A 80 6.46 -4.40 3.73
N ALA A 81 6.44 -5.43 4.57
CA ALA A 81 5.47 -5.58 5.63
C ALA A 81 5.90 -4.73 6.83
N VAL A 82 5.24 -3.58 6.98
CA VAL A 82 5.44 -2.67 8.09
C VAL A 82 4.12 -2.31 8.74
N THR A 83 4.18 -1.91 10.00
CA THR A 83 3.05 -1.38 10.73
C THR A 83 3.46 -0.22 11.64
N ILE A 84 2.50 0.38 12.32
CA ILE A 84 2.71 1.39 13.36
C ILE A 84 1.91 0.99 14.61
N ASP A 85 2.20 1.59 15.77
CA ASP A 85 1.44 1.32 17.01
C ASP A 85 0.00 1.81 16.94
N ALA A 86 -0.21 2.99 16.34
CA ALA A 86 -1.52 3.60 16.28
C ALA A 86 -2.45 2.84 15.30
N PRO A 87 -3.71 2.55 15.68
CA PRO A 87 -4.66 1.96 14.75
C PRO A 87 -4.96 2.94 13.61
N ILE A 88 -5.11 2.41 12.40
CA ILE A 88 -5.54 3.18 11.24
C ILE A 88 -6.96 2.75 10.85
N MET A 89 -7.93 3.57 11.24
CA MET A 89 -9.32 3.37 10.83
C MET A 89 -9.44 3.42 9.31
N GLY A 90 -10.10 2.42 8.74
CA GLY A 90 -10.32 2.35 7.30
C GLY A 90 -11.09 3.55 6.76
N PHE A 91 -10.77 3.94 5.52
CA PHE A 91 -11.39 5.09 4.85
C PHE A 91 -11.61 4.79 3.38
N ARG A 92 -12.51 5.55 2.74
CA ARG A 92 -12.73 5.47 1.30
C ARG A 92 -11.76 6.36 0.55
N GLY A 93 -11.28 5.89 -0.60
CA GLY A 93 -10.39 6.64 -1.48
C GLY A 93 -8.93 6.61 -1.02
N LEU A 94 -8.23 7.74 -1.19
CA LEU A 94 -6.81 7.85 -0.89
C LEU A 94 -6.55 8.94 0.15
N ARG A 95 -5.52 8.75 0.96
CA ARG A 95 -4.96 9.77 1.85
C ARG A 95 -3.47 9.91 1.62
N GLN A 96 -2.94 11.11 1.84
CA GLN A 96 -1.49 11.28 2.01
C GLN A 96 -1.08 10.60 3.32
N ARG A 97 0.09 9.97 3.37
CA ARG A 97 0.65 9.47 4.63
C ARG A 97 0.70 10.58 5.68
N TRP A 98 0.27 10.28 6.91
CA TRP A 98 0.18 11.26 8.01
C TRP A 98 0.94 10.84 9.28
N TRP A 99 1.66 9.73 9.26
CA TRP A 99 2.60 9.31 10.31
C TRP A 99 4.04 9.50 9.84
N PRO A 100 5.01 9.77 10.71
CA PRO A 100 6.44 9.77 10.37
C PRO A 100 6.91 8.37 9.94
N ARG A 101 7.82 8.25 8.97
CA ARG A 101 8.32 6.94 8.50
C ARG A 101 9.05 6.19 9.62
N GLU A 102 9.62 6.94 10.56
CA GLU A 102 10.33 6.45 11.74
C GLU A 102 9.43 5.72 12.74
N ALA A 103 8.10 5.89 12.64
CA ALA A 103 7.15 5.11 13.42
C ALA A 103 6.90 3.71 12.85
N GLU A 104 7.38 3.43 11.63
CA GLU A 104 7.24 2.12 10.98
C GLU A 104 8.11 1.09 11.69
N ARG A 105 7.53 -0.07 11.96
CA ARG A 105 8.21 -1.26 12.46
C ARG A 105 7.86 -2.47 11.59
N ASP A 106 8.68 -3.51 11.67
CA ASP A 106 8.39 -4.77 11.00
C ASP A 106 7.03 -5.33 11.42
N PHE A 107 6.30 -5.89 10.46
CA PHE A 107 5.04 -6.57 10.71
C PHE A 107 5.13 -8.05 10.30
N PRO A 108 5.75 -8.92 11.13
CA PRO A 108 5.97 -10.32 10.76
C PRO A 108 4.66 -11.06 10.48
N ASP A 109 3.62 -10.80 11.28
CA ASP A 109 2.31 -11.46 11.16
C ASP A 109 1.32 -10.67 10.30
N TRP A 110 1.80 -9.93 9.29
CA TRP A 110 0.98 -9.00 8.51
C TRP A 110 -0.19 -9.65 7.78
N ARG A 111 -0.14 -10.96 7.52
CA ARG A 111 -1.22 -11.73 6.87
C ARG A 111 -2.39 -12.04 7.83
N THR A 112 -2.15 -11.97 9.13
CA THR A 112 -3.16 -12.26 10.16
C THR A 112 -4.08 -11.04 10.34
N PRO A 113 -5.42 -11.20 10.35
CA PRO A 113 -6.36 -10.11 10.56
C PRO A 113 -6.03 -9.20 11.76
#